data_AF-A0A9W8QR54-F1
#
_entry.id   AF-A0A9W8QR54-F1
#
_cell.length_a   1.000
_cell.length_b   1.000
_cell.length_c   1.000
_cell.angle_alpha   90.00
_cell.angle_beta   90.00
_cell.angle_gamma   90.00
#
_symmetry.space_group_name_H-M   'P 1'
#
loop_
_entity.id
_entity.type
_entity.pdbx_description
1 polymer ?
#
loop_
_entity_poly.entity_id
_entity_poly.type
_entity_poly.pdbx_seq_one_letter_code
_entity_poly.pdbx_strand_id
1 'polypeptide(L)'
;RQNVVLGDGEGLDVDVLVSCNSLVLECSYNRLADLREGTGGKGDNALVVDKGRRNIIGRGKPGKRTWSYQSLKGAGSEGIIAQTPDGKLYRNDRASADDDYRKVARGSLSAVGPFVLDKGLPDPACEASTLLYNKKDANGPAHTLFMNSAHKSSRRHMRVRISYDGDARKFNYGRKLSDAPISGAGFEGGYSSLTKTADRKIGALVETDFYQAGGSGKDHRAIVWRKFNLSWILNGLNN
;
A
#
# COMPACT_ATOMS: atom_id res chain seq x y z
N ARG A 1 11.72 -21.47 -6.51
CA ARG A 1 11.41 -21.09 -7.92
C ARG A 1 10.14 -20.27 -7.89
N GLN A 2 10.15 -19.02 -8.36
CA GLN A 2 8.92 -18.24 -8.43
C GLN A 2 8.94 -17.35 -9.68
N ASN A 3 7.77 -17.20 -10.29
CA ASN A 3 7.56 -16.71 -11.66
C ASN A 3 7.04 -15.26 -11.61
N VAL A 4 7.57 -14.37 -12.46
CA VAL A 4 6.85 -13.12 -12.77
C VAL A 4 5.83 -13.46 -13.81
N VAL A 5 4.58 -13.21 -13.48
CA VAL A 5 3.43 -13.47 -14.34
C VAL A 5 2.91 -12.13 -14.80
N LEU A 6 2.97 -11.89 -16.10
CA LEU A 6 2.35 -10.74 -16.74
C LEU A 6 1.08 -11.24 -17.44
N GLY A 7 -0.04 -10.56 -17.22
CA GLY A 7 -1.23 -10.78 -18.03
C GLY A 7 -1.24 -9.79 -19.18
N ASP A 8 -1.40 -10.27 -20.41
CA ASP A 8 -1.48 -9.47 -21.64
C ASP A 8 -2.90 -9.53 -22.23
N GLY A 9 -3.86 -9.13 -21.41
CA GLY A 9 -5.24 -8.90 -21.84
C GLY A 9 -6.15 -8.80 -20.64
N GLU A 10 -6.46 -7.59 -20.16
CA GLU A 10 -7.40 -7.24 -19.06
C GLU A 10 -7.47 -8.19 -17.82
N GLY A 11 -6.47 -9.05 -17.60
CA GLY A 11 -6.47 -10.12 -16.59
C GLY A 11 -7.10 -11.46 -17.01
N LEU A 12 -7.42 -11.69 -18.28
CA LEU A 12 -8.04 -12.92 -18.81
C LEU A 12 -7.03 -13.97 -19.28
N ASP A 13 -5.86 -13.55 -19.78
CA ASP A 13 -4.79 -14.45 -20.23
C ASP A 13 -3.48 -14.16 -19.48
N VAL A 14 -2.77 -15.23 -19.15
CA VAL A 14 -1.51 -15.24 -18.40
C VAL A 14 -0.44 -15.86 -19.29
N ASP A 15 0.44 -15.02 -19.86
CA ASP A 15 1.50 -15.49 -20.76
C ASP A 15 2.87 -15.65 -20.07
N VAL A 16 3.49 -16.79 -20.40
CA VAL A 16 4.88 -17.28 -20.29
C VAL A 16 5.77 -16.78 -19.14
N LEU A 17 6.23 -17.76 -18.33
CA LEU A 17 7.34 -17.67 -17.38
C LEU A 17 8.61 -17.07 -18.01
N VAL A 18 9.01 -15.87 -17.58
CA VAL A 18 10.39 -15.38 -17.77
C VAL A 18 11.16 -15.54 -16.45
N SER A 19 12.16 -16.43 -16.45
CA SER A 19 13.04 -16.65 -15.32
C SER A 19 13.96 -15.44 -15.12
N CYS A 20 13.61 -14.56 -14.19
CA CYS A 20 14.48 -13.52 -13.67
C CYS A 20 14.54 -13.68 -12.14
N ASN A 21 15.73 -13.92 -11.61
CA ASN A 21 15.91 -14.27 -10.20
C ASN A 21 15.42 -13.13 -9.27
N SER A 22 14.37 -13.44 -8.52
CA SER A 22 13.95 -12.83 -7.24
C SER A 22 12.86 -11.74 -7.21
N LEU A 23 11.78 -11.84 -7.99
CA LEU A 23 10.57 -11.03 -7.77
C LEU A 23 9.34 -11.91 -7.50
N VAL A 24 8.68 -11.69 -6.36
CA VAL A 24 7.32 -12.17 -6.10
C VAL A 24 6.57 -11.03 -5.47
N LEU A 25 5.46 -10.67 -6.10
CA LEU A 25 4.40 -9.88 -5.50
C LEU A 25 3.54 -10.84 -4.68
N GLU A 26 3.81 -10.94 -3.38
CA GLU A 26 2.82 -11.49 -2.44
C GLU A 26 1.65 -10.51 -2.35
N CYS A 27 0.43 -11.03 -2.16
CA CYS A 27 -0.89 -10.41 -2.26
C CYS A 27 -1.12 -9.04 -1.58
N SER A 28 -0.40 -8.01 -2.03
CA SER A 28 -0.70 -6.61 -1.81
C SER A 28 -0.61 -5.92 -3.17
N TYR A 29 -1.73 -5.57 -3.79
CA TYR A 29 -1.74 -4.93 -5.13
C TYR A 29 -1.09 -3.52 -5.16
N ASN A 30 -0.64 -3.01 -4.00
CA ASN A 30 -0.03 -1.68 -3.85
C ASN A 30 1.47 -1.71 -3.59
N ARG A 31 2.14 -2.82 -3.92
CA ARG A 31 3.61 -2.86 -3.95
C ARG A 31 4.16 -2.24 -5.22
N LEU A 32 3.53 -1.21 -5.75
CA LEU A 32 3.84 -0.66 -7.07
C LEU A 32 3.73 0.86 -7.05
N ALA A 33 4.82 1.54 -7.37
CA ALA A 33 4.81 2.97 -7.68
C ALA A 33 5.26 3.18 -9.14
N ASP A 34 4.45 3.91 -9.92
CA ASP A 34 4.91 4.55 -11.16
C ASP A 34 5.61 5.85 -10.77
N LEU A 35 6.94 5.82 -10.72
CA LEU A 35 7.71 7.00 -10.41
C LEU A 35 8.07 7.73 -11.70
N ARG A 36 7.75 9.02 -11.73
CA ARG A 36 8.15 9.95 -12.78
C ARG A 36 9.01 11.03 -12.15
N GLU A 37 10.32 10.93 -12.29
CA GLU A 37 11.27 11.98 -11.86
C GLU A 37 11.51 12.95 -13.02
N GLY A 38 11.15 14.24 -12.87
CA GLY A 38 11.37 15.30 -13.86
C GLY A 38 10.13 16.19 -14.10
N THR A 39 10.33 17.49 -14.34
CA THR A 39 9.26 18.42 -14.76
C THR A 39 8.96 18.25 -16.25
N GLY A 40 7.69 18.23 -16.66
CA GLY A 40 7.32 18.32 -18.07
C GLY A 40 7.38 17.04 -18.92
N GLY A 41 7.05 15.87 -18.36
CA GLY A 41 6.76 14.66 -19.16
C GLY A 41 7.96 13.89 -19.72
N LYS A 42 9.19 14.41 -19.57
CA LYS A 42 10.46 13.73 -19.90
C LYS A 42 11.12 13.07 -18.68
N GLY A 43 10.30 12.57 -17.76
CA GLY A 43 10.83 11.92 -16.56
C GLY A 43 11.19 10.47 -16.78
N ASP A 44 12.17 9.98 -16.02
CA ASP A 44 12.57 8.58 -15.99
C ASP A 44 11.38 7.77 -15.46
N ASN A 45 10.54 7.24 -16.37
CA ASN A 45 9.35 6.47 -16.04
C ASN A 45 9.80 5.10 -15.53
N ALA A 46 9.83 4.92 -14.22
CA ALA A 46 10.29 3.71 -13.57
C ALA A 46 9.15 3.04 -12.80
N LEU A 47 9.12 1.71 -12.86
CA LEU A 47 8.28 0.89 -12.00
C LEU A 47 9.06 0.55 -10.74
N VAL A 48 8.50 0.81 -9.56
CA VAL A 48 9.14 0.45 -8.29
C VAL A 48 8.27 -0.54 -7.55
N VAL A 49 8.85 -1.69 -7.22
CA VAL A 49 8.22 -2.72 -6.41
C VAL A 49 8.95 -2.89 -5.09
N ASP A 50 8.24 -2.82 -3.97
CA ASP A 50 8.87 -3.15 -2.69
C ASP A 50 9.02 -4.68 -2.52
N LYS A 51 10.12 -5.08 -1.89
CA LYS A 51 10.34 -6.47 -1.49
C LYS A 51 11.24 -6.52 -0.26
N GLY A 52 10.64 -6.58 0.93
CA GLY A 52 11.37 -6.56 2.19
C GLY A 52 12.43 -5.45 2.21
N ARG A 53 13.70 -5.82 2.44
CA ARG A 53 14.83 -4.87 2.56
C ARG A 53 15.34 -4.26 1.25
N ARG A 54 14.54 -4.20 0.19
CA ARG A 54 14.91 -3.60 -1.09
C ARG A 54 13.70 -3.03 -1.84
N ASN A 55 13.99 -2.18 -2.81
CA ASN A 55 13.12 -1.89 -3.94
C ASN A 55 13.64 -2.65 -5.18
N ILE A 56 12.73 -3.11 -6.04
CA ILE A 56 13.01 -3.64 -7.37
C ILE A 56 12.55 -2.59 -8.37
N ILE A 57 13.46 -2.16 -9.25
CA ILE A 57 13.26 -1.01 -10.13
C ILE A 57 13.26 -1.49 -11.58
N GLY A 58 12.13 -1.34 -12.26
CA GLY A 58 11.95 -1.63 -13.68
C GLY A 58 12.08 -0.36 -14.52
N ARG A 59 13.03 -0.32 -15.45
CA ARG A 59 13.23 0.79 -16.41
C ARG A 59 13.05 0.31 -17.86
N GLY A 60 12.95 1.23 -18.81
CA GLY A 60 12.80 0.90 -20.23
C GLY A 60 11.34 0.80 -20.69
N LYS A 61 11.06 0.09 -21.78
CA LYS A 61 9.73 0.07 -22.41
C LYS A 61 8.69 -0.63 -21.52
N PRO A 62 7.45 -0.10 -21.37
CA PRO A 62 6.36 -0.82 -20.70
C PRO A 62 6.18 -2.23 -21.26
N GLY A 63 5.95 -3.22 -20.39
CA GLY A 63 5.90 -4.64 -20.75
C GLY A 63 7.25 -5.30 -21.09
N LYS A 64 8.34 -4.54 -21.24
CA LYS A 64 9.70 -5.03 -21.56
C LYS A 64 10.75 -4.33 -20.70
N ARG A 65 10.49 -4.23 -19.41
CA ARG A 65 11.35 -3.51 -18.46
C ARG A 65 12.62 -4.30 -18.16
N THR A 66 13.74 -3.61 -17.97
CA THR A 66 14.95 -4.14 -17.36
C THR A 66 14.93 -3.87 -15.87
N TRP A 67 15.36 -4.85 -15.07
CA TRP A 67 15.19 -4.82 -13.62
C TRP A 67 16.53 -4.68 -12.89
N SER A 68 16.57 -3.79 -11.91
CA SER A 68 17.64 -3.70 -10.91
C SER A 68 17.04 -3.67 -9.51
N TYR A 69 17.88 -3.65 -8.47
CA TYR A 69 17.41 -3.45 -7.10
C TYR A 69 18.17 -2.33 -6.40
N GLN A 70 17.49 -1.69 -5.45
CA GLN A 70 18.05 -0.72 -4.50
C GLN A 70 17.92 -1.32 -3.11
N SER A 71 19.05 -1.66 -2.48
CA SER A 71 19.08 -2.17 -1.11
C SER A 71 18.73 -1.08 -0.11
N LEU A 72 17.92 -1.42 0.90
CA LEU A 72 17.40 -0.49 1.89
C LEU A 72 17.77 -0.93 3.31
N LYS A 73 18.69 -0.20 3.94
CA LYS A 73 19.06 -0.43 5.34
C LYS A 73 17.91 0.01 6.26
N GLY A 74 17.52 -0.86 7.19
CA GLY A 74 16.48 -0.56 8.20
C GLY A 74 15.04 -0.78 7.73
N ALA A 75 14.83 -1.18 6.46
CA ALA A 75 13.52 -1.57 5.96
C ALA A 75 12.94 -2.79 6.69
N GLY A 76 11.61 -2.85 6.77
CA GLY A 76 10.85 -3.94 7.37
C GLY A 76 10.77 -5.18 6.47
N SER A 77 10.08 -6.21 6.96
CA SER A 77 9.86 -7.45 6.21
C SER A 77 8.82 -7.31 5.11
N GLU A 78 7.78 -6.50 5.35
CA GLU A 78 6.68 -6.25 4.42
C GLU A 78 6.53 -4.75 4.24
N GLY A 79 6.89 -4.28 3.05
CA GLY A 79 6.83 -2.87 2.68
C GLY A 79 5.54 -2.52 1.97
N ILE A 80 5.32 -1.22 1.84
CA ILE A 80 4.55 -0.64 0.74
C ILE A 80 5.33 0.52 0.16
N ILE A 81 5.10 0.79 -1.12
CA ILE A 81 5.73 1.88 -1.84
C ILE A 81 4.69 2.74 -2.54
N ALA A 82 4.83 4.05 -2.48
CA ALA A 82 4.09 5.00 -3.30
C ALA A 82 4.99 6.13 -3.81
N GLN A 83 4.58 6.75 -4.93
CA GLN A 83 5.02 8.10 -5.25
C GLN A 83 4.17 9.09 -4.43
N THR A 84 4.79 10.00 -3.70
CA THR A 84 4.09 11.09 -3.01
C THR A 84 3.82 12.28 -3.94
N PRO A 85 2.92 13.21 -3.59
CA PRO A 85 2.58 14.35 -4.46
C PRO A 85 3.76 15.23 -4.86
N ASP A 86 4.82 15.31 -4.05
CA ASP A 86 6.09 15.98 -4.35
C ASP A 86 6.97 15.23 -5.37
N GLY A 87 6.53 14.07 -5.84
CA GLY A 87 7.21 13.26 -6.84
C GLY A 87 8.23 12.28 -6.28
N LYS A 88 8.43 12.22 -4.96
CA LYS A 88 9.40 11.34 -4.29
C LYS A 88 8.83 9.95 -4.00
N LEU A 89 9.71 9.03 -3.65
CA LEU A 89 9.35 7.72 -3.12
C LEU A 89 9.05 7.80 -1.63
N TYR A 90 8.02 7.07 -1.22
CA TYR A 90 7.59 6.88 0.15
C TYR A 90 7.48 5.39 0.46
N ARG A 91 8.32 4.90 1.37
CA ARG A 91 8.25 3.56 1.96
C ARG A 91 7.52 3.62 3.29
N ASN A 92 6.61 2.69 3.53
CA ASN A 92 5.91 2.55 4.81
C ASN A 92 5.76 1.07 5.18
N ASP A 93 6.73 0.59 5.93
CA ASP A 93 6.91 -0.82 6.19
C ASP A 93 6.24 -1.24 7.50
N ARG A 94 5.81 -2.50 7.51
CA ARG A 94 5.51 -3.23 8.73
C ARG A 94 6.75 -3.23 9.61
N ALA A 95 6.56 -2.83 10.86
CA ALA A 95 7.62 -2.87 11.86
C ALA A 95 7.69 -4.25 12.55
N SER A 96 8.69 -4.44 13.41
CA SER A 96 8.77 -5.65 14.25
C SER A 96 7.65 -5.67 15.29
N ALA A 97 7.39 -6.83 15.89
CA ALA A 97 6.36 -6.96 16.94
C ALA A 97 6.62 -6.05 18.15
N ASP A 98 7.87 -5.65 18.38
CA ASP A 98 8.27 -4.75 19.47
C ASP A 98 8.05 -3.26 19.14
N ASP A 99 7.69 -2.94 17.89
CA ASP A 99 7.46 -1.57 17.43
C ASP A 99 5.96 -1.33 17.22
N ASP A 100 5.39 -0.45 18.03
CA ASP A 100 3.97 -0.09 18.03
C ASP A 100 3.47 0.72 16.80
N TYR A 101 4.35 0.99 15.82
CA TYR A 101 4.11 1.99 14.77
C TYR A 101 4.70 1.58 13.42
N ARG A 102 4.19 2.17 12.34
CA ARG A 102 4.75 2.02 10.98
C ARG A 102 6.18 2.56 10.88
N LYS A 103 7.04 1.89 10.10
CA LYS A 103 8.40 2.38 9.75
C LYS A 103 8.38 3.09 8.40
N VAL A 104 8.67 4.38 8.39
CA VAL A 104 8.58 5.22 7.19
C VAL A 104 9.95 5.69 6.75
N ALA A 105 10.21 5.67 5.43
CA ALA A 105 11.36 6.32 4.81
C ALA A 105 10.94 7.03 3.52
N ARG A 106 11.69 8.06 3.13
CA ARG A 106 11.44 8.87 1.94
C ARG A 106 12.70 9.01 1.09
N GLY A 107 12.54 9.19 -0.21
CA GLY A 107 13.69 9.38 -1.10
C GLY A 107 13.37 9.37 -2.59
N SER A 108 14.28 8.85 -3.38
CA SER A 108 14.27 8.80 -4.85
C SER A 108 14.74 7.42 -5.34
N LEU A 109 14.76 7.22 -6.66
CA LEU A 109 15.31 5.99 -7.24
C LEU A 109 16.81 5.80 -6.95
N SER A 110 17.53 6.88 -6.67
CA SER A 110 18.96 6.83 -6.35
C SER A 110 19.21 6.52 -4.87
N ALA A 111 18.45 7.12 -3.95
CA ALA A 111 18.63 6.90 -2.52
C ALA A 111 17.34 7.06 -1.73
N VAL A 112 17.14 6.21 -0.71
CA VAL A 112 16.09 6.33 0.29
C VAL A 112 16.74 6.64 1.64
N GLY A 113 16.21 7.63 2.35
CA GLY A 113 16.69 8.04 3.67
C GLY A 113 16.46 6.98 4.74
N PRO A 114 16.86 7.26 6.00
CA PRO A 114 16.67 6.33 7.10
C PRO A 114 15.19 6.07 7.39
N PHE A 115 14.89 4.84 7.83
CA PHE A 115 13.57 4.49 8.34
C PHE A 115 13.38 5.02 9.77
N VAL A 116 12.23 5.65 10.01
CA VAL A 116 11.83 6.16 11.32
C VAL A 116 10.42 5.69 11.67
N LEU A 117 10.11 5.51 12.96
CA LEU A 117 8.77 5.18 13.40
C LEU A 117 7.84 6.39 13.26
N ASP A 118 6.71 6.22 12.58
CA ASP A 118 5.67 7.24 12.46
C ASP A 118 4.64 7.09 13.60
N LYS A 119 4.82 7.90 14.64
CA LYS A 119 3.95 7.87 15.84
C LYS A 119 2.48 8.23 15.56
N GLY A 120 2.16 8.79 14.38
CA GLY A 120 0.78 9.04 13.95
C GLY A 120 0.07 7.80 13.39
N LEU A 121 0.83 6.74 13.10
CA LEU A 121 0.37 5.51 12.46
C LEU A 121 0.65 4.29 13.37
N PRO A 122 -0.14 4.09 14.45
CA PRO A 122 -0.05 2.87 15.26
C PRO A 122 -0.35 1.63 14.42
N ASP A 123 0.36 0.54 14.69
CA ASP A 123 0.31 -0.70 13.92
C ASP A 123 0.58 -1.93 14.79
N PRO A 124 -0.10 -3.08 14.58
CA PRO A 124 0.06 -4.28 15.39
C PRO A 124 1.06 -5.27 14.77
N ALA A 125 2.13 -4.77 14.16
CA ALA A 125 3.01 -5.51 13.27
C ALA A 125 2.22 -6.31 12.22
N CYS A 126 1.45 -5.60 11.40
CA CYS A 126 0.65 -6.15 10.29
C CYS A 126 0.98 -5.44 8.98
N GLU A 127 0.54 -5.97 7.86
CA GLU A 127 0.66 -5.28 6.57
C GLU A 127 -0.33 -4.09 6.50
N ALA A 128 -0.04 -3.15 5.61
CA ALA A 128 -0.87 -1.99 5.34
C ALA A 128 -0.88 -1.72 3.84
N SER A 129 -1.69 -0.76 3.40
CA SER A 129 -1.72 -0.29 2.02
C SER A 129 -1.66 1.22 1.91
N THR A 130 -1.10 1.72 0.80
CA THR A 130 -1.03 3.14 0.47
C THR A 130 -1.46 3.35 -0.99
N LEU A 131 -1.97 4.54 -1.32
CA LEU A 131 -2.38 4.88 -2.68
C LEU A 131 -2.22 6.39 -2.91
N LEU A 132 -1.47 6.80 -3.93
CA LEU A 132 -1.58 8.15 -4.48
C LEU A 132 -2.90 8.26 -5.24
N TYR A 133 -3.92 8.85 -4.62
CA TYR A 133 -5.27 8.89 -5.18
C TYR A 133 -5.42 9.95 -6.28
N ASN A 134 -4.81 11.11 -6.08
CA ASN A 134 -4.65 12.14 -7.11
C ASN A 134 -3.50 13.09 -6.76
N LYS A 135 -2.94 13.72 -7.80
CA LYS A 135 -2.08 14.90 -7.66
C LYS A 135 -2.94 16.15 -7.52
N LYS A 136 -2.33 17.23 -7.03
CA LYS A 136 -2.97 18.55 -6.98
C LYS A 136 -3.31 18.99 -8.41
N ASP A 137 -4.50 19.52 -8.59
CA ASP A 137 -4.95 20.13 -9.84
C ASP A 137 -5.82 21.36 -9.55
N ALA A 138 -6.43 21.93 -10.59
CA ALA A 138 -7.30 23.10 -10.47
C ALA A 138 -8.56 22.85 -9.60
N ASN A 139 -8.95 21.60 -9.42
CA ASN A 139 -10.18 21.20 -8.74
C ASN A 139 -9.97 20.73 -7.30
N GLY A 140 -8.72 20.67 -6.82
CA GLY A 140 -8.47 20.32 -5.43
C GLY A 140 -7.04 19.93 -5.07
N PRO A 141 -6.81 19.62 -3.77
CA PRO A 141 -5.51 19.21 -3.27
C PRO A 141 -5.14 17.80 -3.72
N ALA A 142 -3.85 17.47 -3.61
CA ALA A 142 -3.38 16.10 -3.74
C ALA A 142 -3.83 15.26 -2.55
N HIS A 143 -4.03 13.96 -2.76
CA HIS A 143 -4.39 13.03 -1.70
C HIS A 143 -3.53 11.76 -1.78
N THR A 144 -2.88 11.45 -0.67
CA THR A 144 -2.30 10.12 -0.42
C THR A 144 -3.16 9.40 0.59
N LEU A 145 -3.60 8.19 0.27
CA LEU A 145 -4.39 7.35 1.16
C LEU A 145 -3.50 6.34 1.86
N PHE A 146 -3.84 6.02 3.10
CA PHE A 146 -3.19 4.96 3.87
C PHE A 146 -4.25 4.15 4.62
N MET A 147 -4.10 2.84 4.65
CA MET A 147 -4.99 1.94 5.37
C MET A 147 -4.20 0.86 6.11
N ASN A 148 -4.45 0.74 7.41
CA ASN A 148 -3.95 -0.33 8.26
C ASN A 148 -4.94 -0.58 9.41
N SER A 149 -4.66 -1.55 10.27
CA SER A 149 -5.26 -1.57 11.59
C SER A 149 -4.59 -0.53 12.47
N ALA A 150 -5.32 0.51 12.83
CA ALA A 150 -4.79 1.65 13.57
C ALA A 150 -4.78 1.42 15.09
N HIS A 151 -4.17 0.32 15.50
CA HIS A 151 -4.05 -0.13 16.88
C HIS A 151 -2.71 -0.86 17.08
N LYS A 152 -2.16 -0.81 18.28
CA LYS A 152 -0.82 -1.33 18.58
C LYS A 152 -0.75 -2.84 18.73
N SER A 153 -1.88 -3.48 19.02
CA SER A 153 -1.91 -4.92 19.35
C SER A 153 -3.03 -5.71 18.69
N SER A 154 -3.91 -5.05 17.91
CA SER A 154 -5.08 -5.71 17.32
C SER A 154 -5.19 -5.37 15.86
N ARG A 155 -5.49 -6.37 15.03
CA ARG A 155 -5.73 -6.22 13.59
C ARG A 155 -7.14 -5.72 13.26
N ARG A 156 -8.03 -5.63 14.25
CA ARG A 156 -9.48 -5.37 14.07
C ARG A 156 -9.88 -3.89 14.15
N HIS A 157 -8.92 -2.97 14.00
CA HIS A 157 -9.17 -1.52 14.04
C HIS A 157 -8.85 -0.88 12.69
N MET A 158 -9.34 -1.49 11.62
CA MET A 158 -9.10 -1.02 10.26
C MET A 158 -9.54 0.43 10.06
N ARG A 159 -8.62 1.25 9.58
CA ARG A 159 -8.83 2.69 9.40
C ARG A 159 -8.18 3.15 8.10
N VAL A 160 -8.97 3.80 7.27
CA VAL A 160 -8.50 4.50 6.07
C VAL A 160 -8.30 5.98 6.38
N ARG A 161 -7.20 6.56 5.91
CA ARG A 161 -6.78 7.94 6.20
C ARG A 161 -6.35 8.67 4.94
N ILE A 162 -6.30 9.98 5.03
CA ILE A 162 -5.89 10.89 3.97
C ILE A 162 -4.74 11.75 4.49
N SER A 163 -3.68 11.85 3.69
CA SER A 163 -2.67 12.89 3.80
C SER A 163 -2.84 13.89 2.65
N TYR A 164 -2.75 15.17 3.00
CA TYR A 164 -2.69 16.30 2.08
C TYR A 164 -1.25 16.83 1.90
N ASP A 165 -0.30 16.30 2.69
CA ASP A 165 1.08 16.75 2.67
C ASP A 165 1.78 16.25 1.41
N GLY A 166 2.66 17.09 0.85
CA GLY A 166 3.40 16.78 -0.37
C GLY A 166 4.27 15.52 -0.28
N ASP A 167 4.73 15.19 0.92
CA ASP A 167 5.58 14.05 1.25
C ASP A 167 4.84 12.99 2.10
N ALA A 168 3.52 13.10 2.23
CA ALA A 168 2.70 12.27 3.10
C ALA A 168 3.22 12.18 4.56
N ARG A 169 3.69 13.30 5.13
CA ARG A 169 4.21 13.36 6.51
C ARG A 169 3.16 13.13 7.57
N LYS A 170 1.96 13.68 7.42
CA LYS A 170 0.87 13.51 8.38
C LYS A 170 -0.39 13.01 7.70
N PHE A 171 -1.07 12.07 8.35
CA PHE A 171 -2.40 11.61 7.97
C PHE A 171 -3.43 12.14 8.97
N ASN A 172 -4.64 12.42 8.49
CA ASN A 172 -5.77 12.76 9.35
C ASN A 172 -6.21 11.56 10.22
N TYR A 173 -7.25 11.75 11.03
CA TYR A 173 -7.85 10.61 11.72
C TYR A 173 -8.42 9.61 10.71
N GLY A 174 -9.17 10.09 9.72
CA GLY A 174 -9.77 9.25 8.69
C GLY A 174 -11.07 8.61 9.17
N ARG A 175 -11.36 7.40 8.71
CA ARG A 175 -12.60 6.70 9.08
C ARG A 175 -12.36 5.22 9.37
N LYS A 176 -13.04 4.72 10.41
CA LYS A 176 -13.00 3.29 10.77
C LYS A 176 -13.87 2.52 9.77
N LEU A 177 -13.41 1.35 9.33
CA LEU A 177 -14.25 0.50 8.46
C LEU A 177 -15.48 -0.04 9.21
N SER A 178 -15.40 -0.15 10.54
CA SER A 178 -16.51 -0.51 11.42
C SER A 178 -17.68 0.47 11.39
N ASP A 179 -17.51 1.70 10.88
CA ASP A 179 -18.62 2.64 10.67
C ASP A 179 -19.55 2.20 9.53
N ALA A 180 -19.14 1.21 8.73
CA ALA A 180 -19.95 0.55 7.71
C ALA A 180 -19.72 -0.98 7.81
N PRO A 181 -20.27 -1.66 8.84
CA PRO A 181 -19.96 -3.06 9.12
C PRO A 181 -20.47 -3.99 8.02
N ILE A 182 -19.78 -5.12 7.85
CA ILE A 182 -20.20 -6.24 7.00
C ILE A 182 -20.59 -7.39 7.92
N SER A 183 -21.74 -8.01 7.67
CA SER A 183 -22.21 -9.19 8.40
C SER A 183 -21.90 -10.48 7.63
N GLY A 184 -21.81 -11.61 8.33
CA GLY A 184 -21.64 -12.93 7.71
C GLY A 184 -20.24 -13.23 7.14
N ALA A 185 -19.28 -12.31 7.28
CA ALA A 185 -17.92 -12.45 6.75
C ALA A 185 -16.84 -12.44 7.85
N GLY A 186 -17.17 -12.86 9.08
CA GLY A 186 -16.23 -12.87 10.20
C GLY A 186 -15.85 -11.48 10.74
N PHE A 187 -14.78 -11.42 11.51
CA PHE A 187 -14.21 -10.18 12.06
C PHE A 187 -13.25 -9.55 11.05
N GLU A 188 -13.61 -8.37 10.55
CA GLU A 188 -12.76 -7.63 9.63
C GLU A 188 -11.50 -7.09 10.31
N GLY A 189 -10.34 -7.35 9.70
CA GLY A 189 -9.06 -6.89 10.21
C GLY A 189 -7.88 -7.74 9.79
N GLY A 190 -6.86 -7.11 9.22
CA GLY A 190 -5.65 -7.76 8.75
C GLY A 190 -5.00 -7.00 7.61
N TYR A 191 -4.48 -7.75 6.64
CA TYR A 191 -3.85 -7.21 5.44
C TYR A 191 -4.87 -6.47 4.58
N SER A 192 -4.37 -5.56 3.75
CA SER A 192 -5.25 -4.71 2.96
C SER A 192 -4.63 -4.27 1.63
N SER A 193 -5.47 -3.87 0.69
CA SER A 193 -5.02 -3.29 -0.58
C SER A 193 -6.00 -2.25 -1.10
N LEU A 194 -5.51 -1.15 -1.68
CA LEU A 194 -6.30 0.00 -2.13
C LEU A 194 -6.11 0.25 -3.62
N THR A 195 -7.18 0.40 -4.39
CA THR A 195 -7.11 0.88 -5.78
C THR A 195 -8.04 2.05 -6.02
N LYS A 196 -7.76 2.84 -7.06
CA LYS A 196 -8.71 3.82 -7.57
C LYS A 196 -9.54 3.17 -8.66
N THR A 197 -10.86 3.18 -8.47
CA THR A 197 -11.82 2.68 -9.45
C THR A 197 -12.14 3.75 -10.51
N ALA A 198 -12.60 3.31 -11.68
CA ALA A 198 -12.90 4.19 -12.81
C ALA A 198 -13.95 5.28 -12.49
N ASP A 199 -14.95 4.96 -11.66
CA ASP A 199 -15.98 5.90 -11.20
C ASP A 199 -15.53 6.76 -10.00
N ARG A 200 -14.21 6.95 -9.86
CA ARG A 200 -13.58 7.82 -8.85
C ARG A 200 -13.97 7.44 -7.41
N LYS A 201 -14.03 6.14 -7.13
CA LYS A 201 -14.08 5.60 -5.77
C LYS A 201 -12.77 4.93 -5.42
N ILE A 202 -12.62 4.65 -4.15
CA ILE A 202 -11.57 3.84 -3.57
C ILE A 202 -12.12 2.44 -3.44
N GLY A 203 -11.47 1.50 -4.09
CA GLY A 203 -11.68 0.07 -3.93
C GLY A 203 -10.71 -0.47 -2.89
N ALA A 204 -11.18 -1.31 -1.97
CA ALA A 204 -10.35 -1.88 -0.92
C ALA A 204 -10.60 -3.38 -0.78
N LEU A 205 -9.54 -4.17 -0.76
CA LEU A 205 -9.56 -5.55 -0.27
C LEU A 205 -9.08 -5.55 1.18
N VAL A 206 -9.77 -6.27 2.06
CA VAL A 206 -9.41 -6.37 3.49
C VAL A 206 -9.61 -7.81 3.96
N GLU A 207 -8.63 -8.34 4.69
CA GLU A 207 -8.77 -9.64 5.33
C GLU A 207 -9.86 -9.66 6.41
N THR A 208 -10.44 -10.84 6.58
CA THR A 208 -11.40 -11.14 7.64
C THR A 208 -11.07 -12.49 8.26
N ASP A 209 -11.42 -12.63 9.53
CA ASP A 209 -11.19 -13.84 10.31
C ASP A 209 -12.46 -14.28 11.03
N PHE A 210 -12.96 -15.48 10.74
CA PHE A 210 -14.15 -16.02 11.41
C PHE A 210 -13.87 -16.36 12.89
N TYR A 211 -12.61 -16.56 13.27
CA TYR A 211 -12.16 -16.74 14.65
C TYR A 211 -12.86 -17.88 15.41
N GLN A 212 -13.40 -18.87 14.70
CA GLN A 212 -14.17 -19.97 15.30
C GLN A 212 -13.32 -20.90 16.17
N ALA A 213 -12.01 -20.88 15.98
CA ALA A 213 -10.99 -21.62 16.71
C ALA A 213 -10.00 -20.69 17.42
N GLY A 214 -10.41 -19.46 17.74
CA GLY A 214 -9.71 -18.57 18.66
C GLY A 214 -8.40 -17.95 18.15
N GLY A 215 -8.26 -17.74 16.84
CA GLY A 215 -7.07 -17.10 16.24
C GLY A 215 -6.04 -18.09 15.70
N SER A 216 -6.39 -19.38 15.63
CA SER A 216 -5.49 -20.45 15.19
C SER A 216 -5.51 -20.65 13.67
N GLY A 217 -4.59 -21.47 13.16
CA GLY A 217 -4.58 -21.85 11.74
C GLY A 217 -5.80 -22.66 11.28
N LYS A 218 -6.72 -23.02 12.19
CA LYS A 218 -8.00 -23.68 11.88
C LYS A 218 -9.12 -22.68 11.58
N ASP A 219 -8.89 -21.39 11.80
CA ASP A 219 -9.88 -20.37 11.48
C ASP A 219 -10.09 -20.24 9.98
N HIS A 220 -11.33 -19.99 9.59
CA HIS A 220 -11.62 -19.63 8.20
C HIS A 220 -11.22 -18.16 8.02
N ARG A 221 -10.53 -17.88 6.91
CA ARG A 221 -10.15 -16.54 6.50
C ARG A 221 -10.79 -16.24 5.16
N ALA A 222 -11.33 -15.03 5.03
CA ALA A 222 -11.91 -14.53 3.80
C ALA A 222 -11.39 -13.13 3.51
N ILE A 223 -11.68 -12.63 2.32
CA ILE A 223 -11.34 -11.27 1.91
C ILE A 223 -12.65 -10.57 1.53
N VAL A 224 -12.88 -9.38 2.09
CA VAL A 224 -14.01 -8.54 1.71
C VAL A 224 -13.56 -7.47 0.72
N TRP A 225 -14.45 -7.14 -0.21
CA TRP A 225 -14.30 -5.99 -1.09
C TRP A 225 -15.15 -4.83 -0.59
N ARG A 226 -14.54 -3.64 -0.50
CA ARG A 226 -15.21 -2.39 -0.15
C ARG A 226 -15.04 -1.37 -1.26
N LYS A 227 -16.05 -0.52 -1.42
CA LYS A 227 -16.02 0.63 -2.33
C LYS A 227 -16.58 1.86 -1.64
N PHE A 228 -15.79 2.93 -1.53
CA PHE A 228 -16.18 4.18 -0.88
C PHE A 228 -15.53 5.39 -1.56
N ASN A 229 -16.10 6.59 -1.45
CA ASN A 229 -15.48 7.83 -1.97
C ASN A 229 -14.73 8.58 -0.85
N LEU A 230 -14.01 9.65 -1.25
CA LEU A 230 -13.37 10.55 -0.29
C LEU A 230 -14.38 11.17 0.69
N SER A 231 -15.60 11.51 0.23
CA SER A 231 -16.64 12.09 1.07
C SER A 231 -17.02 11.18 2.23
N TRP A 232 -17.14 9.87 2.01
CA TRP A 232 -17.39 8.91 3.09
C TRP A 232 -16.26 8.95 4.12
N ILE A 233 -15.00 9.02 3.70
CA ILE A 233 -13.88 9.13 4.65
C ILE A 233 -13.99 10.44 5.44
N LEU A 234 -14.18 11.57 4.77
CA LEU A 234 -14.13 12.91 5.34
C LEU A 234 -15.31 13.21 6.28
N ASN A 235 -16.48 12.65 6.01
CA ASN A 235 -17.67 12.78 6.87
C ASN A 235 -17.73 11.71 7.98
N GLY A 236 -16.59 11.10 8.33
CA GLY A 236 -16.47 10.27 9.54
C GLY A 236 -16.49 11.13 10.80
N LEU A 237 -17.08 10.60 11.88
CA LEU A 237 -17.37 11.33 13.12
C LEU A 237 -16.14 11.90 13.87
N ASN A 238 -14.93 11.52 13.49
CA ASN A 238 -13.69 11.80 14.24
C ASN A 238 -12.64 12.58 13.42
N ASN A 239 -13.01 13.09 12.23
CA ASN A 239 -12.10 13.93 11.43
C ASN A 239 -12.02 15.38 11.92
#